data_AF-A0A968M6Y8-F1
#
_entry.id   AF-A0A968M6Y8-F1
#
_cell.length_a   1.000
_cell.length_b   1.000
_cell.length_c   1.000
_cell.angle_alpha   90.00
_cell.angle_beta   90.00
_cell.angle_gamma   90.00
#
_symmetry.space_group_name_H-M   'P 1'
#
loop_
_entity.id
_entity.type
_entity.pdbx_description
1 polymer ?
#
loop_
_entity_poly.entity_id
_entity_poly.type
_entity_poly.pdbx_seq_one_letter_code
_entity_poly.pdbx_strand_id
1 'polypeptide(L)'
;MAQHTEIMKEINRAYQSGDFARLLELEQQQITDASELQAPGDDLEKACEQLTRENQILRSQYEEIKAELRELRNSTHEGQLVTYYRRSQKEGIDFVGEIVAVAEKEREQAQEIRDFVRDFRDKKITIKTFMRGPQSFSKDDLVAALEELGIVILDPDDMF
;
A
#
# COMPACT_ATOMS: atom_id res chain seq x y z
N MET A 1 -14.59 -50.87 13.61
CA MET A 1 -13.12 -50.84 13.40
C MET A 1 -12.72 -50.54 11.95
N ALA A 2 -13.29 -51.20 10.94
CA ALA A 2 -12.91 -50.97 9.52
C ALA A 2 -13.33 -49.60 8.94
N GLN A 3 -14.50 -49.06 9.33
CA GLN A 3 -15.03 -47.78 8.82
C GLN A 3 -14.15 -46.57 9.21
N HIS A 4 -13.59 -46.58 10.42
CA HIS A 4 -12.74 -45.49 10.91
C HIS A 4 -11.39 -45.41 10.15
N THR A 5 -10.92 -46.55 9.63
CA THR A 5 -9.68 -46.63 8.84
C THR A 5 -9.89 -46.18 7.39
N GLU A 6 -11.10 -46.35 6.86
CA GLU A 6 -11.50 -45.85 5.54
C GLU A 6 -11.63 -44.32 5.55
N ILE A 7 -12.29 -43.76 6.57
CA ILE A 7 -12.48 -42.31 6.75
C ILE A 7 -11.12 -41.59 6.85
N MET A 8 -10.17 -42.14 7.61
CA MET A 8 -8.82 -41.55 7.73
C MET A 8 -8.02 -41.61 6.42
N LYS A 9 -8.29 -42.57 5.54
CA LYS A 9 -7.65 -42.62 4.21
C LYS A 9 -8.25 -41.58 3.26
N GLU A 10 -9.56 -41.34 3.33
CA GLU A 10 -10.21 -40.30 2.53
C GLU A 10 -9.81 -38.89 2.97
N ILE A 11 -9.69 -38.65 4.28
CA ILE A 11 -9.21 -37.37 4.82
C ILE A 11 -7.79 -37.06 4.30
N ASN A 12 -6.86 -38.01 4.43
CA ASN A 12 -5.49 -37.83 3.93
C ASN A 12 -5.43 -37.57 2.42
N ARG A 13 -6.35 -38.15 1.65
CA ARG A 13 -6.42 -37.96 0.20
C ARG A 13 -6.95 -36.57 -0.17
N ALA A 14 -7.96 -36.07 0.54
CA ALA A 14 -8.52 -34.73 0.35
C ALA A 14 -7.52 -33.62 0.74
N TYR A 15 -6.72 -33.84 1.79
CA TYR A 15 -5.61 -32.96 2.16
C TYR A 15 -4.52 -32.89 1.07
N GLN A 16 -4.18 -34.02 0.45
CA GLN A 16 -3.16 -34.07 -0.61
C GLN A 16 -3.63 -33.47 -1.95
N SER A 17 -4.94 -33.50 -2.22
CA SER A 17 -5.52 -32.94 -3.44
C SER A 17 -5.93 -31.46 -3.33
N GLY A 18 -5.83 -30.85 -2.14
CA GLY A 18 -6.21 -29.45 -1.92
C GLY A 18 -7.71 -29.19 -2.10
N ASP A 19 -8.54 -30.22 -1.98
CA ASP A 19 -9.99 -30.13 -2.18
C ASP A 19 -10.69 -29.73 -0.88
N PHE A 20 -10.68 -28.42 -0.62
CA PHE A 20 -11.26 -27.82 0.58
C PHE A 20 -12.76 -28.06 0.72
N ALA A 21 -13.49 -28.17 -0.39
CA ALA A 21 -14.93 -28.45 -0.36
C ALA A 21 -15.21 -29.83 0.25
N ARG A 22 -14.40 -30.84 -0.11
CA ARG A 22 -14.54 -32.19 0.43
C ARG A 22 -14.11 -32.31 1.89
N LEU A 23 -13.12 -31.54 2.33
CA LEU A 23 -12.73 -31.46 3.74
C LEU A 23 -13.84 -30.86 4.62
N LEU A 24 -14.48 -29.79 4.13
CA LEU A 24 -15.62 -29.16 4.82
C LEU A 24 -16.82 -30.10 4.94
N GLU A 25 -17.13 -30.90 3.91
CA GLU A 25 -18.22 -31.90 3.96
C GLU A 25 -17.96 -32.97 5.04
N LEU A 26 -16.72 -33.48 5.13
CA LEU A 26 -16.36 -34.51 6.09
C LEU A 26 -16.38 -33.97 7.53
N GLU A 27 -15.94 -32.73 7.75
CA GLU A 27 -16.02 -32.04 9.04
C GLU A 27 -17.49 -31.85 9.47
N GLN A 28 -18.34 -31.43 8.54
CA GLN A 28 -19.77 -31.19 8.80
C GLN A 28 -20.52 -32.48 9.18
N GLN A 29 -20.19 -33.62 8.55
CA GLN A 29 -20.75 -34.93 8.92
C GLN A 29 -20.32 -35.34 10.33
N GLN A 30 -19.06 -35.10 10.70
CA GLN A 30 -18.54 -35.46 12.02
C GLN A 30 -19.14 -34.62 13.15
N ILE A 31 -19.44 -33.34 12.90
CA ILE A 31 -20.14 -32.45 13.82
C ILE A 31 -21.59 -32.91 14.02
N THR A 32 -22.24 -33.36 12.94
CA THR A 32 -23.65 -33.82 12.98
C THR A 32 -23.78 -35.10 13.79
N ASP A 33 -22.91 -36.09 13.56
CA ASP A 33 -22.89 -37.35 14.31
C ASP A 33 -22.56 -37.16 15.81
N ALA A 34 -21.78 -36.13 16.15
CA ALA A 34 -21.48 -35.78 17.54
C ALA A 34 -22.65 -35.08 18.25
N SER A 35 -23.47 -34.33 17.51
CA SER A 35 -24.61 -33.57 18.03
C SER A 35 -25.81 -34.46 18.38
N GLU A 36 -25.96 -35.63 17.75
CA GLU A 36 -27.04 -36.58 18.08
C GLU A 36 -26.86 -37.28 19.46
N LEU A 37 -25.67 -37.18 20.07
CA LEU A 37 -25.31 -37.86 21.33
C LEU A 37 -25.35 -36.97 22.58
N GLN A 38 -25.56 -35.65 22.46
CA GLN A 38 -25.50 -34.70 23.59
C GLN A 38 -26.88 -34.17 24.00
N ALA A 39 -27.05 -33.97 25.31
CA ALA A 39 -28.31 -33.50 25.88
C ALA A 39 -28.61 -32.05 25.44
N PRO A 40 -29.84 -31.73 25.04
CA PRO A 40 -30.18 -30.47 24.35
C PRO A 40 -29.92 -29.20 25.18
N GLY A 41 -29.76 -29.31 26.50
CA GLY A 41 -29.43 -28.16 27.37
C GLY A 41 -27.95 -27.79 27.37
N ASP A 42 -27.04 -28.77 27.26
CA ASP A 42 -25.58 -28.57 27.33
C ASP A 42 -25.04 -28.04 25.99
N ASP A 43 -25.67 -28.42 24.88
CA ASP A 43 -25.33 -27.93 23.53
C ASP A 43 -25.76 -26.47 23.30
N LEU A 44 -26.91 -26.07 23.85
CA LEU A 44 -27.37 -24.68 23.77
C LEU A 44 -26.47 -23.73 24.55
N GLU A 45 -25.98 -24.15 25.72
CA GLU A 45 -25.09 -23.34 26.54
C GLU A 45 -23.70 -23.23 25.89
N LYS A 46 -23.14 -24.33 25.37
CA LYS A 46 -21.89 -24.31 24.58
C LYS A 46 -22.01 -23.45 23.31
N ALA A 47 -23.13 -23.53 22.60
CA ALA A 47 -23.37 -22.72 21.41
C ALA A 47 -23.46 -21.22 21.75
N CYS A 48 -24.13 -20.87 22.85
CA CYS A 48 -24.17 -19.49 23.35
C CYS A 48 -22.79 -18.98 23.77
N GLU A 49 -22.00 -19.79 24.47
CA GLU A 49 -20.63 -19.44 24.86
C GLU A 49 -19.71 -19.28 23.64
N GLN A 50 -19.87 -20.14 22.63
CA GLN A 50 -19.13 -20.05 21.38
C GLN A 50 -19.51 -18.78 20.60
N LEU A 51 -20.81 -18.50 20.42
CA LEU A 51 -21.29 -17.29 19.77
C LEU A 51 -20.83 -16.03 20.51
N THR A 52 -20.77 -16.06 21.85
CA THR A 52 -20.29 -14.94 22.65
C THR A 52 -18.79 -14.69 22.43
N ARG A 53 -17.99 -15.75 22.39
CA ARG A 53 -16.55 -15.66 22.08
C ARG A 53 -16.32 -15.15 20.66
N GLU A 54 -17.07 -15.67 19.68
CA GLU A 54 -16.99 -15.21 18.29
C GLU A 54 -17.39 -13.73 18.17
N ASN A 55 -18.43 -13.28 18.87
CA ASN A 55 -18.81 -11.86 18.89
C ASN A 55 -17.72 -10.98 19.48
N GLN A 56 -17.05 -11.44 20.55
CA GLN A 56 -15.93 -10.71 21.16
C GLN A 56 -14.74 -10.62 20.20
N ILE A 57 -14.40 -11.71 19.52
CA ILE A 57 -13.33 -11.73 18.50
C ILE A 57 -13.67 -10.76 17.37
N LEU A 58 -14.89 -10.83 16.82
CA LEU A 58 -15.32 -9.94 15.74
C LEU A 58 -15.29 -8.46 16.15
N ARG A 59 -15.68 -8.14 17.39
CA ARG A 59 -15.58 -6.78 17.92
C ARG A 59 -14.12 -6.31 18.05
N SER A 60 -13.23 -7.19 18.51
CA SER A 60 -11.80 -6.89 18.59
C SER A 60 -11.22 -6.60 17.21
N GLN A 61 -11.49 -7.49 16.25
CA GLN A 61 -11.06 -7.32 14.85
C GLN A 61 -11.60 -6.03 14.25
N TYR A 62 -12.86 -5.68 14.52
CA TYR A 62 -13.45 -4.44 14.04
C TYR A 62 -12.73 -3.19 14.59
N GLU A 63 -12.45 -3.14 15.90
CA GLU A 63 -11.74 -2.00 16.49
C GLU A 63 -10.28 -1.93 16.03
N GLU A 64 -9.63 -3.08 15.81
CA GLU A 64 -8.28 -3.18 15.26
C GLU A 64 -8.21 -2.64 13.83
N ILE A 65 -9.05 -3.15 12.92
CA ILE A 65 -9.11 -2.67 11.52
C ILE A 65 -9.41 -1.18 11.48
N LYS A 66 -10.29 -0.69 12.36
CA LYS A 66 -10.62 0.73 12.45
C LYS A 66 -9.45 1.57 12.95
N ALA A 67 -8.62 1.04 13.84
CA ALA A 67 -7.38 1.69 14.29
C ALA A 67 -6.36 1.73 13.14
N GLU A 68 -6.13 0.61 12.46
CA GLU A 68 -5.25 0.51 11.28
C GLU A 68 -5.66 1.49 10.19
N LEU A 69 -6.97 1.60 9.89
CA LEU A 69 -7.46 2.52 8.87
C LEU A 69 -7.21 3.99 9.26
N ARG A 70 -7.33 4.33 10.55
CA ARG A 70 -6.96 5.68 11.03
C ARG A 70 -5.47 5.92 10.91
N GLU A 71 -4.66 4.94 11.26
CA GLU A 71 -3.22 5.01 11.14
C GLU A 71 -2.81 5.18 9.68
N LEU A 72 -3.30 4.33 8.77
CA LEU A 72 -3.03 4.44 7.34
C LEU A 72 -3.42 5.82 6.80
N ARG A 73 -4.61 6.32 7.17
CA ARG A 73 -5.09 7.63 6.74
C ARG A 73 -4.19 8.78 7.21
N ASN A 74 -3.62 8.67 8.41
CA ASN A 74 -2.89 9.78 9.04
C ASN A 74 -1.37 9.68 8.83
N SER A 75 -0.82 8.47 8.79
CA SER A 75 0.61 8.17 8.81
C SER A 75 1.20 7.93 7.43
N THR A 76 0.39 7.57 6.42
CA THR A 76 0.89 7.42 5.05
C THR A 76 0.63 8.65 4.20
N HIS A 77 1.52 8.87 3.23
CA HIS A 77 1.40 9.96 2.28
C HIS A 77 0.11 9.84 1.45
N GLU A 78 -0.23 8.62 1.02
CA GLU A 78 -1.45 8.33 0.26
C GLU A 78 -2.73 8.63 1.07
N GLY A 79 -2.74 8.29 2.36
CA GLY A 79 -3.85 8.59 3.27
C GLY A 79 -4.09 10.09 3.43
N GLN A 80 -3.00 10.86 3.54
CA GLN A 80 -3.05 12.31 3.58
C GLN A 80 -3.53 12.88 2.24
N LEU A 81 -3.03 12.41 1.11
CA LEU A 81 -3.46 12.82 -0.23
C LEU A 81 -4.97 12.63 -0.43
N VAL A 82 -5.52 11.48 -0.05
CA VAL A 82 -6.97 11.22 -0.13
C VAL A 82 -7.75 12.18 0.76
N THR A 83 -7.20 12.52 1.93
CA THR A 83 -7.83 13.48 2.87
C THR A 83 -7.83 14.90 2.30
N TYR A 84 -6.72 15.34 1.71
CA TYR A 84 -6.60 16.64 1.04
C TYR A 84 -7.53 16.71 -0.17
N TYR A 85 -7.50 15.71 -1.05
CA TYR A 85 -8.41 15.63 -2.20
C TYR A 85 -9.88 15.77 -1.79
N ARG A 86 -10.33 15.03 -0.77
CA ARG A 86 -11.71 15.12 -0.26
C ARG A 86 -12.05 16.47 0.35
N ARG A 87 -11.07 17.16 0.96
CA ARG A 87 -11.25 18.52 1.49
C ARG A 87 -11.38 19.52 0.33
N SER A 88 -10.46 19.49 -0.62
CA SER A 88 -10.46 20.36 -1.80
C SER A 88 -11.75 20.20 -2.61
N GLN A 89 -12.26 18.97 -2.77
CA GLN A 89 -13.52 18.73 -3.47
C GLN A 89 -14.71 19.40 -2.77
N LYS A 90 -14.74 19.44 -1.43
CA LYS A 90 -15.79 20.14 -0.67
C LYS A 90 -15.69 21.66 -0.81
N GLU A 91 -14.49 22.17 -1.01
CA GLU A 91 -14.20 23.59 -1.20
C GLU A 91 -14.34 24.01 -2.68
N GLY A 92 -14.63 23.06 -3.58
CA GLY A 92 -14.74 23.30 -5.02
C GLY A 92 -13.39 23.51 -5.72
N ILE A 93 -12.30 23.10 -5.08
CA ILE A 93 -10.93 23.24 -5.57
C ILE A 93 -10.53 22.00 -6.36
N ASP A 94 -9.96 22.21 -7.55
CA ASP A 94 -9.39 21.13 -8.38
C ASP A 94 -7.97 20.79 -7.93
N PHE A 95 -7.88 19.96 -6.90
CA PHE A 95 -6.61 19.49 -6.35
C PHE A 95 -5.75 18.72 -7.35
N VAL A 96 -6.40 17.94 -8.24
CA VAL A 96 -5.66 17.16 -9.24
C VAL A 96 -5.06 18.10 -10.27
N GLY A 97 -5.83 19.11 -10.71
CA GLY A 97 -5.33 20.16 -11.59
C GLY A 97 -4.14 20.91 -11.00
N GLU A 98 -4.19 21.27 -9.71
CA GLU A 98 -3.07 21.93 -9.03
C GLU A 98 -1.80 21.05 -8.99
N ILE A 99 -1.93 19.77 -8.63
CA ILE A 99 -0.79 18.83 -8.64
C ILE A 99 -0.22 18.70 -10.05
N VAL A 100 -1.07 18.56 -11.06
CA VAL A 100 -0.63 18.46 -12.46
C VAL A 100 0.11 19.72 -12.88
N ALA A 101 -0.40 20.91 -12.53
CA ALA A 101 0.26 22.17 -12.86
C ALA A 101 1.66 22.30 -12.22
N VAL A 102 1.82 21.84 -10.96
CA VAL A 102 3.13 21.79 -10.30
C VAL A 102 4.07 20.84 -11.04
N ALA A 103 3.60 19.62 -11.35
CA ALA A 103 4.40 18.63 -12.06
C ALA A 103 4.77 19.07 -13.48
N GLU A 104 3.89 19.79 -14.18
CA GLU A 104 4.17 20.38 -15.48
C GLU A 104 5.28 21.44 -15.40
N LYS A 105 5.25 22.30 -14.38
CA LYS A 105 6.29 23.29 -14.14
C LYS A 105 7.65 22.65 -13.85
N GLU A 106 7.69 21.63 -12.99
CA GLU A 106 8.92 20.87 -12.71
C GLU A 106 9.44 20.18 -13.99
N ARG A 107 8.53 19.63 -14.81
CA ARG A 107 8.89 19.03 -16.09
C ARG A 107 9.50 20.06 -17.05
N GLU A 108 8.93 21.25 -17.15
CA GLU A 108 9.46 22.34 -17.98
C GLU A 108 10.86 22.75 -17.52
N GLN A 109 11.06 22.88 -16.20
CA GLN A 109 12.37 23.16 -15.61
C GLN A 109 13.40 22.09 -15.97
N ALA A 110 13.05 20.81 -15.80
CA ALA A 110 13.93 19.71 -16.16
C ALA A 110 14.24 19.67 -17.67
N GLN A 111 13.25 20.01 -18.51
CA GLN A 111 13.44 20.11 -19.96
C GLN A 111 14.42 21.23 -20.32
N GLU A 112 14.33 22.38 -19.67
CA GLU A 112 15.25 23.49 -19.91
C GLU A 112 16.69 23.13 -19.54
N ILE A 113 16.91 22.52 -18.37
CA ILE A 113 18.25 22.05 -17.95
C ILE A 113 18.78 21.03 -18.96
N ARG A 114 17.96 20.06 -19.34
CA ARG A 114 18.32 19.03 -20.33
C ARG A 114 18.70 19.64 -21.67
N ASP A 115 17.92 20.61 -22.15
CA ASP A 115 18.14 21.22 -23.45
C ASP A 115 19.35 22.17 -23.43
N PHE A 116 19.61 22.86 -22.31
CA PHE A 116 20.83 23.61 -22.09
C PHE A 116 22.09 22.75 -22.15
N VAL A 117 22.10 21.60 -21.46
CA VAL A 117 23.22 20.64 -21.51
C VAL A 117 23.38 20.06 -22.91
N ARG A 118 22.27 19.75 -23.58
CA ARG A 118 22.29 19.25 -24.96
C ARG A 118 22.86 20.26 -25.94
N ASP A 119 22.48 21.53 -25.81
CA ASP A 119 22.95 22.59 -26.69
C ASP A 119 24.44 22.89 -26.49
N PHE A 120 24.97 22.66 -25.28
CA PHE A 120 26.43 22.68 -25.05
C PHE A 120 27.13 21.52 -25.74
N ARG A 121 26.62 20.29 -25.55
CA ARG A 121 27.15 19.08 -26.22
C ARG A 121 27.16 19.23 -27.75
N ASP A 122 26.10 19.80 -28.30
CA ASP A 122 25.91 20.00 -29.74
C ASP A 122 26.63 21.28 -30.25
N LYS A 123 27.44 21.94 -29.40
CA LYS A 123 28.24 23.13 -29.71
C LYS A 123 27.44 24.36 -30.16
N LYS A 124 26.14 24.41 -29.82
CA LYS A 124 25.27 25.56 -30.11
C LYS A 124 25.48 26.70 -29.12
N ILE A 125 25.93 26.39 -27.90
CA ILE A 125 26.35 27.38 -26.90
C ILE A 125 27.83 27.22 -26.55
N THR A 126 28.46 28.33 -26.17
CA THR A 126 29.89 28.34 -25.81
C THR A 126 30.12 27.87 -24.37
N ILE A 127 31.34 27.44 -24.05
CA ILE A 127 31.74 27.13 -22.67
C ILE A 127 31.51 28.32 -21.73
N LYS A 128 31.74 29.56 -22.19
CA LYS A 128 31.48 30.78 -21.39
C LYS A 128 30.00 30.96 -21.08
N THR A 129 29.12 30.58 -22.00
CA THR A 129 27.67 30.57 -21.79
C THR A 129 27.27 29.44 -20.85
N PHE A 130 27.82 28.25 -21.05
CA PHE A 130 27.53 27.07 -20.24
C PHE A 130 27.90 27.28 -18.76
N MET A 131 29.08 27.86 -18.49
CA MET A 131 29.55 28.17 -17.13
C MET A 131 28.71 29.22 -16.39
N ARG A 132 27.81 29.93 -17.08
CA ARG A 132 26.87 30.87 -16.44
C ARG A 132 25.55 30.20 -16.04
N GLY A 133 25.32 28.96 -16.47
CA GLY A 133 24.06 28.25 -16.28
C GLY A 133 22.95 28.68 -17.26
N PRO A 134 21.82 27.95 -17.29
CA PRO A 134 20.59 28.36 -17.94
C PRO A 134 20.07 29.65 -17.30
N GLN A 135 19.60 30.60 -18.12
CA GLN A 135 19.30 31.97 -17.66
C GLN A 135 18.08 32.10 -16.76
N SER A 136 17.24 31.08 -16.69
CA SER A 136 16.03 31.02 -15.87
C SER A 136 16.27 30.55 -14.44
N PHE A 137 17.47 30.08 -14.11
CA PHE A 137 17.82 29.59 -12.78
C PHE A 137 18.89 30.47 -12.16
N SER A 138 18.70 30.87 -10.90
CA SER A 138 19.87 31.29 -10.11
C SER A 138 20.76 30.08 -9.85
N LYS A 139 22.04 30.31 -9.57
CA LYS A 139 22.99 29.23 -9.25
C LYS A 139 22.46 28.36 -8.09
N ASP A 140 21.80 28.98 -7.12
CA ASP A 140 21.26 28.32 -5.93
C ASP A 140 20.02 27.48 -6.26
N ASP A 141 19.15 27.95 -7.16
CA ASP A 141 17.98 27.19 -7.63
C ASP A 141 18.40 25.95 -8.42
N LEU A 142 19.51 26.05 -9.15
CA LEU A 142 20.04 24.97 -9.97
C LEU A 142 20.72 23.90 -9.11
N VAL A 143 21.44 24.32 -8.07
CA VAL A 143 22.02 23.42 -7.07
C VAL A 143 20.91 22.68 -6.33
N ALA A 144 19.88 23.38 -5.85
CA ALA A 144 18.74 22.78 -5.17
C ALA A 144 17.99 21.77 -6.05
N ALA A 145 17.73 22.12 -7.32
CA ALA A 145 17.06 21.21 -8.26
C ALA A 145 17.90 19.96 -8.60
N LEU A 146 19.24 20.08 -8.63
CA LEU A 146 20.14 18.95 -8.86
C LEU A 146 20.25 18.05 -7.62
N GLU A 147 20.26 18.62 -6.42
CA GLU A 147 20.22 17.89 -5.16
C GLU A 147 18.91 17.10 -4.99
N GLU A 148 17.77 17.69 -5.37
CA GLU A 148 16.46 17.04 -5.36
C GLU A 148 16.39 15.85 -6.34
N LEU A 149 17.17 15.90 -7.43
CA LEU A 149 17.36 14.80 -8.38
C LEU A 149 18.42 13.76 -7.92
N GLY A 150 18.98 13.91 -6.71
CA GLY A 150 19.98 13.01 -6.16
C GLY A 150 21.37 13.16 -6.78
N ILE A 151 21.64 14.26 -7.49
CA ILE A 151 22.95 14.56 -8.07
C ILE A 151 23.73 15.40 -7.07
N VAL A 152 24.72 14.80 -6.41
CA VAL A 152 25.62 15.51 -5.50
C VAL A 152 26.61 16.35 -6.31
N ILE A 153 26.50 17.67 -6.19
CA ILE A 153 27.52 18.59 -6.70
C ILE A 153 28.60 18.66 -5.62
N LEU A 154 29.73 17.98 -5.84
CA LEU A 154 30.89 18.12 -4.98
C LEU A 154 31.45 19.54 -5.17
N ASP A 155 31.53 20.30 -4.08
CA ASP A 155 32.19 21.59 -4.12
C ASP A 155 33.68 21.35 -4.44
N PRO A 156 34.30 22.10 -5.38
CA PRO A 156 35.70 21.89 -5.74
C PRO A 156 36.67 22.03 -4.56
N ASP A 157 36.27 22.80 -3.53
CA ASP A 157 37.03 23.04 -2.31
C ASP A 157 36.94 21.86 -1.31
N ASP A 158 35.99 20.93 -1.48
CA ASP A 158 35.89 19.70 -0.68
C ASP A 158 36.77 18.55 -1.22
N MET A 159 37.47 18.77 -2.35
CA MET A 159 38.36 17.78 -2.97
C MET A 159 39.86 18.07 -2.76
N PHE A 160 40.24 19.06 -1.93
CA PHE A 160 41.64 19.37 -1.60
C PHE A 160 41.89 19.52 -0.11
#